data_AF-A0A072NQM7-F1
#
_entry.id   AF-A0A072NQM7-F1
#
_cell.length_a   1.000
_cell.length_b   1.000
_cell.length_c   1.000
_cell.angle_alpha   90.00
_cell.angle_beta   90.00
_cell.angle_gamma   90.00
#
_symmetry.space_group_name_H-M   'P 1'
#
loop_
_entity.id
_entity.type
_entity.pdbx_description
1 polymer ?
#
loop_
_entity_poly.entity_id
_entity_poly.type
_entity_poly.pdbx_seq_one_letter_code
_entity_poly.pdbx_strand_id
1 'polypeptide(L)'
;MTQDNKAPVLYKATRLDGKDFRTGTVDYAAALASGELLSHPTSKKIIPNRPSTYLSVSVEPAETLIGGSWPARLFRVEAVGDVVDDLEASEHKRAVLALRVVEELPGWMVLGPNGADVAAVIERTRTLTYGEAQQMGAAWSAAWDAAWGAVRGAVRGAVRGAVRGAAWGAAWDAAWGAVRGAALSTLARDLITPEQYELLMAPWRAGVGEWK
;
A
#
# COMPACT_ATOMS: atom_id res chain seq x y z
N MET A 1 -36.80 -6.33 2.22
CA MET A 1 -35.60 -6.37 1.36
C MET A 1 -34.62 -7.31 2.03
N THR A 2 -34.59 -8.57 1.60
CA THR A 2 -33.59 -9.55 1.99
C THR A 2 -32.24 -9.05 1.49
N GLN A 3 -31.36 -8.62 2.39
CA GLN A 3 -29.94 -8.51 2.07
C GLN A 3 -29.51 -9.92 1.67
N ASP A 4 -29.19 -10.12 0.39
CA ASP A 4 -28.43 -11.28 -0.07
C ASP A 4 -27.13 -11.29 0.73
N ASN A 5 -27.10 -12.10 1.78
CA ASN A 5 -25.96 -12.27 2.66
C ASN A 5 -24.90 -13.09 1.91
N LYS A 6 -24.31 -12.50 0.87
CA LYS A 6 -23.12 -13.06 0.23
C LYS A 6 -22.04 -13.08 1.30
N ALA A 7 -21.52 -14.28 1.57
CA ALA A 7 -20.35 -14.43 2.43
C ALA A 7 -19.27 -13.42 2.00
N PRO A 8 -18.58 -12.78 2.95
CA PRO A 8 -17.56 -11.79 2.62
C PRO A 8 -16.51 -12.42 1.71
N VAL A 9 -16.06 -11.68 0.70
CA VAL A 9 -14.94 -12.10 -0.14
C VAL A 9 -13.68 -12.07 0.73
N LEU A 10 -12.96 -13.18 0.78
CA LEU A 10 -11.76 -13.31 1.60
C LEU A 10 -10.53 -13.56 0.72
N TYR A 11 -9.39 -13.17 1.26
CA TYR A 11 -8.11 -13.21 0.57
C TYR A 11 -7.05 -13.85 1.44
N LYS A 12 -6.15 -14.59 0.79
CA LYS A 12 -4.96 -15.17 1.41
C LYS A 12 -3.73 -14.89 0.56
N ALA A 13 -2.73 -14.27 1.17
CA ALA A 13 -1.38 -14.25 0.61
C ALA A 13 -0.56 -15.44 1.10
N THR A 14 0.31 -15.92 0.22
CA THR A 14 1.24 -17.01 0.48
C THR A 14 2.63 -16.68 -0.05
N ARG A 15 3.59 -17.53 0.32
CA ARG A 15 4.90 -17.60 -0.31
C ARG A 15 4.75 -17.96 -1.80
N LEU A 16 5.83 -17.79 -2.57
CA LEU A 16 5.86 -18.13 -3.99
C LEU A 16 5.66 -19.63 -4.27
N ASP A 17 6.00 -20.51 -3.34
CA ASP A 17 5.72 -21.94 -3.43
C ASP A 17 4.23 -22.29 -3.21
N GLY A 18 3.37 -21.30 -2.94
CA GLY A 18 1.94 -21.50 -2.69
C GLY A 18 1.57 -21.81 -1.24
N LYS A 19 2.56 -21.91 -0.35
CA LYS A 19 2.34 -22.28 1.06
C LYS A 19 2.26 -21.08 1.99
N ASP A 20 1.56 -21.26 3.11
CA ASP A 20 1.35 -20.22 4.10
C ASP A 20 2.66 -19.61 4.63
N PHE A 21 2.62 -18.32 4.98
CA PHE A 21 3.77 -17.64 5.57
C PHE A 21 4.16 -18.19 6.95
N ARG A 22 3.20 -18.65 7.76
CA ARG A 22 3.47 -18.99 9.17
C ARG A 22 4.25 -20.29 9.31
N THR A 23 3.77 -21.35 8.66
CA THR A 23 4.32 -22.70 8.84
C THR A 23 5.04 -23.22 7.59
N GLY A 24 4.68 -22.73 6.40
CA GLY A 24 5.18 -23.27 5.14
C GLY A 24 4.68 -24.69 4.87
N THR A 25 3.57 -25.10 5.48
CA THR A 25 3.01 -26.46 5.36
C THR A 25 1.62 -26.49 4.76
N VAL A 26 0.86 -25.41 4.90
CA VAL A 26 -0.51 -25.32 4.37
C VAL A 26 -0.45 -24.80 2.93
N ASP A 27 -0.79 -25.65 1.96
CA ASP A 27 -0.60 -25.41 0.52
C ASP A 27 -1.89 -24.96 -0.17
N TYR A 28 -1.99 -23.65 -0.46
CA TYR A 28 -3.16 -23.06 -1.08
C TYR A 28 -3.16 -23.26 -2.60
N ALA A 29 -1.97 -23.35 -3.21
CA ALA A 29 -1.85 -23.60 -4.63
C ALA A 29 -2.28 -25.01 -5.01
N ALA A 30 -1.88 -26.00 -4.20
CA ALA A 30 -2.34 -27.37 -4.34
C ALA A 30 -3.86 -27.47 -4.14
N ALA A 31 -4.41 -26.79 -3.13
CA ALA A 31 -5.85 -26.77 -2.88
C ALA A 31 -6.64 -26.10 -4.01
N LEU A 32 -6.10 -25.04 -4.63
CA LEU A 32 -6.70 -24.45 -5.84
C LEU A 32 -6.69 -25.45 -7.00
N ALA A 33 -5.56 -26.12 -7.23
CA ALA A 33 -5.40 -27.07 -8.33
C ALA A 33 -6.30 -28.31 -8.17
N SER A 34 -6.49 -28.80 -6.94
CA SER A 34 -7.33 -29.96 -6.66
C SER A 34 -8.81 -29.63 -6.46
N GLY A 35 -9.14 -28.38 -6.10
CA GLY A 35 -10.49 -27.97 -5.67
C GLY A 35 -10.90 -28.52 -4.30
N GLU A 36 -9.97 -29.16 -3.58
CA GLU A 36 -10.24 -29.75 -2.27
C GLU A 36 -10.47 -28.68 -1.19
N LEU A 37 -11.27 -29.04 -0.20
CA LEU A 37 -11.49 -28.20 0.98
C LEU A 37 -10.20 -28.15 1.81
N LEU A 38 -9.67 -26.94 2.00
CA LEU A 38 -8.50 -26.74 2.85
C LEU A 38 -8.98 -26.51 4.29
N SER A 39 -8.58 -27.41 5.19
CA SER A 39 -8.87 -27.35 6.62
C SER A 39 -7.62 -27.06 7.44
N HIS A 40 -7.78 -26.40 8.58
CA HIS A 40 -6.68 -26.18 9.51
C HIS A 40 -6.07 -27.53 9.94
N PRO A 41 -4.74 -27.70 9.88
CA PRO A 41 -4.12 -29.02 9.91
C PRO A 41 -4.27 -29.77 11.24
N THR A 42 -4.39 -29.05 12.36
CA THR A 42 -4.35 -29.66 13.70
C THR A 42 -5.52 -29.24 14.60
N SER A 43 -5.86 -27.96 14.60
CA SER A 43 -6.98 -27.42 15.38
C SER A 43 -8.35 -27.69 14.74
N LYS A 44 -9.33 -27.95 15.60
CA LYS A 44 -10.77 -28.02 15.27
C LYS A 44 -11.59 -26.89 15.90
N LYS A 45 -10.94 -25.94 16.58
CA LYS A 45 -11.58 -24.82 17.27
C LYS A 45 -10.74 -23.56 17.12
N ILE A 46 -11.40 -22.44 16.81
CA ILE A 46 -10.76 -21.13 16.78
C ILE A 46 -10.59 -20.66 18.23
N ILE A 47 -9.36 -20.32 18.61
CA ILE A 47 -9.08 -19.52 19.80
C ILE A 47 -8.67 -18.13 19.29
N PRO A 48 -9.47 -17.08 19.55
CA PRO A 48 -9.15 -15.72 19.13
C PRO A 48 -7.72 -15.32 19.53
N ASN A 49 -7.04 -14.58 18.66
CA ASN A 49 -5.67 -14.11 18.86
C ASN A 49 -4.61 -15.22 19.11
N ARG A 50 -4.94 -16.49 18.84
CA ARG A 50 -3.98 -17.61 18.80
C ARG A 50 -3.88 -18.20 17.38
N PRO A 51 -3.01 -17.66 16.50
CA PRO A 51 -3.01 -18.03 15.09
C PRO A 51 -2.45 -19.44 14.79
N SER A 52 -2.11 -20.24 15.81
CA SER A 52 -1.88 -21.68 15.67
C SER A 52 -3.17 -22.51 15.66
N THR A 53 -4.34 -21.86 15.80
CA THR A 53 -5.64 -22.56 15.95
C THR A 53 -6.60 -22.30 14.80
N TYR A 54 -6.21 -21.47 13.83
CA TYR A 54 -7.06 -21.04 12.72
C TYR A 54 -6.22 -20.67 11.50
N LEU A 55 -6.87 -20.67 10.33
CA LEU A 55 -6.32 -20.11 9.10
C LEU A 55 -6.64 -18.61 9.08
N SER A 56 -5.59 -17.78 9.00
CA SER A 56 -5.75 -16.33 8.90
C SER A 56 -5.95 -15.91 7.45
N VAL A 57 -7.04 -15.19 7.21
CA VAL A 57 -7.42 -14.59 5.92
C VAL A 57 -7.80 -13.12 6.13
N SER A 58 -8.04 -12.37 5.06
CA SER A 58 -8.36 -10.94 5.11
C SER A 58 -9.56 -10.61 4.22
N VAL A 59 -10.34 -9.59 4.56
CA VAL A 59 -11.36 -9.01 3.65
C VAL A 59 -10.77 -8.05 2.61
N GLU A 60 -9.50 -7.67 2.77
CA GLU A 60 -8.78 -6.74 1.90
C GLU A 60 -7.45 -7.37 1.44
N PRO A 61 -7.15 -7.43 0.13
CA PRO A 61 -5.88 -7.94 -0.38
C PRO A 61 -4.65 -7.29 0.25
N ALA A 62 -4.65 -5.96 0.40
CA ALA A 62 -3.51 -5.20 0.94
C ALA A 62 -3.18 -5.59 2.39
N GLU A 63 -4.17 -6.06 3.14
CA GLU A 63 -4.05 -6.45 4.55
C GLU A 63 -3.57 -7.91 4.70
N THR A 64 -3.38 -8.65 3.61
CA THR A 64 -2.94 -10.05 3.66
C THR A 64 -1.46 -10.21 4.04
N LEU A 65 -0.63 -9.17 3.89
CA LEU A 65 0.80 -9.19 4.21
C LEU A 65 1.16 -8.88 5.67
N ILE A 66 0.18 -8.65 6.56
CA ILE A 66 0.46 -8.59 8.00
C ILE A 66 1.04 -9.93 8.47
N GLY A 67 2.34 -9.95 8.78
CA GLY A 67 3.10 -11.15 9.11
C GLY A 67 3.62 -11.96 7.90
N GLY A 68 3.62 -11.37 6.70
CA GLY A 68 4.15 -11.94 5.46
C GLY A 68 5.21 -11.06 4.80
N SER A 69 5.62 -11.42 3.58
CA SER A 69 6.63 -10.67 2.81
C SER A 69 6.35 -10.72 1.31
N TRP A 70 6.70 -9.65 0.59
CA TRP A 70 6.84 -9.65 -0.88
C TRP A 70 8.16 -10.33 -1.30
N PRO A 71 8.22 -11.09 -2.41
CA PRO A 71 7.13 -11.43 -3.33
C PRO A 71 6.15 -12.46 -2.76
N ALA A 72 4.89 -12.32 -3.12
CA ALA A 72 3.80 -13.16 -2.61
C ALA A 72 2.85 -13.56 -3.74
N ARG A 73 2.21 -14.72 -3.59
CA ARG A 73 1.02 -15.09 -4.37
C ARG A 73 -0.22 -14.67 -3.59
N LEU A 74 -1.32 -14.42 -4.30
CA LEU A 74 -2.58 -14.00 -3.70
C LEU A 74 -3.71 -14.89 -4.22
N PHE A 75 -4.55 -15.36 -3.30
CA PHE A 75 -5.71 -16.16 -3.63
C PHE A 75 -6.98 -15.54 -3.09
N ARG A 76 -8.06 -15.62 -3.88
CA ARG A 76 -9.42 -15.44 -3.37
C ARG A 76 -9.88 -16.76 -2.75
N VAL A 77 -10.46 -16.67 -1.56
CA VAL A 77 -10.91 -17.82 -0.79
C VAL A 77 -12.32 -17.59 -0.27
N GLU A 78 -13.04 -18.69 -0.07
CA GLU A 78 -14.37 -18.69 0.53
C GLU A 78 -14.33 -19.48 1.83
N ALA A 79 -14.76 -18.86 2.93
CA ALA A 79 -14.83 -19.53 4.22
C ALA A 79 -15.86 -20.65 4.19
N VAL A 80 -15.56 -21.74 4.89
CA VAL A 80 -16.50 -22.83 5.15
C VAL A 80 -16.65 -22.97 6.66
N GLY A 81 -17.85 -22.66 7.16
CA GLY A 81 -18.16 -22.63 8.59
C GLY A 81 -18.00 -21.24 9.21
N ASP A 82 -17.70 -21.20 10.50
CA ASP A 82 -17.65 -19.97 11.28
C ASP A 82 -16.47 -19.07 10.87
N VAL A 83 -16.75 -17.76 10.84
CA VAL A 83 -15.77 -16.70 10.60
C VAL A 83 -15.71 -15.83 11.84
N VAL A 84 -14.51 -15.72 12.44
CA VAL A 84 -14.25 -14.80 13.57
C VAL A 84 -13.55 -13.56 13.04
N ASP A 85 -14.06 -12.38 13.36
CA ASP A 85 -13.65 -11.08 12.82
C ASP A 85 -13.10 -10.07 13.84
N ASP A 86 -13.36 -10.29 15.13
CA ASP A 86 -12.81 -9.50 16.25
C ASP A 86 -11.40 -9.98 16.62
N LEU A 87 -10.41 -9.70 15.76
CA LEU A 87 -9.01 -10.04 15.96
C LEU A 87 -8.17 -8.80 16.24
N GLU A 88 -7.27 -8.88 17.23
CA GLU A 88 -6.37 -7.77 17.61
C GLU A 88 -5.40 -7.36 16.49
N ALA A 89 -5.14 -8.25 15.53
CA ALA A 89 -4.15 -8.02 14.49
C ALA A 89 -4.55 -6.93 13.49
N SER A 90 -5.83 -6.81 13.14
CA SER A 90 -6.39 -5.78 12.24
C SER A 90 -7.90 -6.02 12.08
N GLU A 91 -8.68 -4.95 11.90
CA GLU A 91 -10.13 -5.00 11.63
C GLU A 91 -10.49 -5.75 10.34
N HIS A 92 -9.50 -5.95 9.45
CA HIS A 92 -9.68 -6.67 8.19
C HIS A 92 -9.40 -8.16 8.32
N LYS A 93 -8.81 -8.61 9.43
CA LYS A 93 -8.41 -10.01 9.61
C LYS A 93 -9.60 -10.87 9.99
N ARG A 94 -9.63 -12.07 9.42
CA ARG A 94 -10.61 -13.10 9.74
C ARG A 94 -9.89 -14.40 10.08
N ALA A 95 -10.48 -15.13 11.03
CA ALA A 95 -10.04 -16.47 11.41
C ALA A 95 -11.10 -17.49 10.98
N VAL A 96 -10.67 -18.54 10.29
CA VAL A 96 -11.53 -19.64 9.81
C VAL A 96 -10.88 -21.00 10.07
N LEU A 97 -11.68 -22.06 10.18
CA LEU A 97 -11.16 -23.44 10.30
C LEU A 97 -11.04 -24.16 8.97
N ALA A 98 -11.87 -23.80 7.99
CA ALA A 98 -11.82 -24.37 6.66
C ALA A 98 -12.19 -23.31 5.62
N LEU A 99 -11.66 -23.50 4.41
CA LEU A 99 -11.92 -22.62 3.27
C LEU A 99 -11.78 -23.37 1.95
N ARG A 100 -12.40 -22.85 0.91
CA ARG A 100 -12.14 -23.22 -0.48
C ARG A 100 -11.27 -22.16 -1.13
N VAL A 101 -10.28 -22.57 -1.90
CA VAL A 101 -9.50 -21.66 -2.74
C VAL A 101 -10.19 -21.56 -4.09
N VAL A 102 -10.57 -20.34 -4.48
CA VAL A 102 -11.47 -20.11 -5.62
C VAL A 102 -10.67 -19.78 -6.88
N GLU A 103 -9.72 -18.87 -6.76
CA GLU A 103 -8.86 -18.45 -7.86
C GLU A 103 -7.57 -17.84 -7.33
N GLU A 104 -6.55 -17.81 -8.19
CA GLU A 104 -5.35 -17.02 -8.00
C GLU A 104 -5.52 -15.65 -8.64
N LEU A 105 -5.18 -14.62 -7.87
CA LEU A 105 -5.21 -13.23 -8.29
C LEU A 105 -3.79 -12.71 -8.54
N PRO A 106 -3.63 -11.59 -9.26
CA PRO A 106 -2.32 -10.97 -9.43
C PRO A 106 -1.68 -10.66 -8.06
N GLY A 107 -0.49 -11.23 -7.82
CA GLY A 107 0.17 -11.14 -6.52
C GLY A 107 0.43 -9.70 -6.06
N TRP A 108 0.67 -8.77 -6.99
CA TRP A 108 0.93 -7.35 -6.69
C TRP A 108 -0.23 -6.64 -5.96
N MET A 109 -1.46 -7.18 -6.00
CA MET A 109 -2.60 -6.59 -5.29
C MET A 109 -2.41 -6.53 -3.78
N VAL A 110 -1.52 -7.36 -3.22
CA VAL A 110 -1.16 -7.29 -1.79
C VAL A 110 -0.40 -6.01 -1.40
N LEU A 111 0.07 -5.24 -2.38
CA LEU A 111 0.78 -3.98 -2.19
C LEU A 111 -0.18 -2.77 -2.24
N GLY A 112 -1.49 -3.02 -2.33
CA GLY A 112 -2.53 -1.99 -2.33
C GLY A 112 -2.93 -1.51 -3.73
N PRO A 113 -3.69 -0.39 -3.81
CA PRO A 113 -4.29 0.11 -5.06
C PRO A 113 -3.28 0.37 -6.18
N ASN A 114 -2.08 0.84 -5.83
CA ASN A 114 -0.98 1.09 -6.77
C ASN A 114 0.00 -0.10 -6.85
N GLY A 115 -0.44 -1.29 -6.45
CA GLY A 115 0.45 -2.41 -6.21
C GLY A 115 1.24 -2.87 -7.45
N ALA A 116 0.64 -2.77 -8.64
CA ALA A 116 1.33 -3.06 -9.90
C ALA A 116 2.54 -2.12 -10.11
N ASP A 117 2.35 -0.82 -9.88
CA ASP A 117 3.40 0.19 -9.95
C ASP A 117 4.51 -0.09 -8.94
N VAL A 118 4.13 -0.36 -7.69
CA VAL A 118 5.07 -0.68 -6.61
C VAL A 118 5.87 -1.94 -6.95
N ALA A 119 5.21 -3.00 -7.44
CA ALA A 119 5.88 -4.23 -7.83
C ALA A 119 6.91 -3.99 -8.94
N ALA A 120 6.57 -3.25 -10.00
CA ALA A 120 7.53 -3.03 -11.08
C ALA A 120 8.68 -2.11 -10.67
N VAL A 121 8.45 -1.14 -9.78
CA VAL A 121 9.53 -0.36 -9.17
C VAL A 121 10.48 -1.28 -8.41
N ILE A 122 9.96 -2.18 -7.55
CA ILE A 122 10.77 -3.16 -6.84
C ILE A 122 11.56 -4.05 -7.81
N GLU A 123 10.93 -4.57 -8.87
CA GLU A 123 11.64 -5.39 -9.85
C GLU A 123 12.72 -4.60 -10.60
N ARG A 124 12.41 -3.36 -10.98
CA ARG A 124 13.37 -2.50 -11.69
C ARG A 124 14.58 -2.18 -10.82
N THR A 125 14.38 -1.91 -9.53
CA THR A 125 15.49 -1.66 -8.59
C THR A 125 16.49 -2.81 -8.50
N ARG A 126 16.08 -4.06 -8.76
CA ARG A 126 17.01 -5.21 -8.78
C ARG A 126 17.99 -5.21 -9.95
N THR A 127 17.68 -4.45 -11.00
CA THR A 127 18.45 -4.41 -12.26
C THR A 127 19.01 -3.03 -12.57
N LEU A 128 18.85 -2.08 -11.65
CA LEU A 128 19.14 -0.67 -11.86
C LEU A 128 20.65 -0.46 -11.95
N THR A 129 21.11 0.10 -13.07
CA THR A 129 22.52 0.46 -13.20
C THR A 129 22.82 1.73 -12.40
N TYR A 130 24.09 1.92 -12.04
CA TYR A 130 24.53 3.13 -11.36
C TYR A 130 24.19 4.40 -12.16
N GLY A 131 24.35 4.37 -13.48
CA GLY A 131 24.04 5.50 -14.36
C GLY A 131 22.54 5.84 -14.37
N GLU A 132 21.66 4.83 -14.43
CA GLU A 132 20.22 5.03 -14.33
C GLU A 132 19.83 5.59 -12.95
N ALA A 133 20.44 5.08 -11.88
CA ALA A 133 20.20 5.60 -10.52
C ALA A 133 20.58 7.08 -10.40
N GLN A 134 21.73 7.48 -10.97
CA GLN A 134 22.15 8.87 -10.99
C GLN A 134 21.20 9.76 -11.78
N GLN A 135 20.74 9.32 -12.95
CA GLN A 135 19.79 10.06 -13.76
C GLN A 135 18.45 10.26 -13.03
N MET A 136 17.95 9.22 -12.36
CA MET A 136 16.73 9.28 -11.56
C MET A 136 16.89 10.22 -10.36
N GLY A 137 18.02 10.17 -9.67
CA GLY A 137 18.35 11.10 -8.59
C GLY A 137 18.40 12.55 -9.07
N ALA A 138 19.04 12.81 -10.21
CA ALA A 138 19.11 14.15 -10.79
C ALA A 138 17.72 14.67 -11.20
N ALA A 139 16.89 13.82 -11.83
CA ALA A 139 15.52 14.15 -12.20
C ALA A 139 14.66 14.45 -10.96
N TRP A 140 14.78 13.64 -9.91
CA TRP A 140 14.10 13.86 -8.64
C TRP A 140 14.50 15.19 -8.00
N SER A 141 15.81 15.47 -7.90
CA SER A 141 16.31 16.74 -7.36
C SER A 141 15.81 17.93 -8.16
N ALA A 142 15.82 17.85 -9.50
CA ALA A 142 15.32 18.92 -10.35
C ALA A 142 13.81 19.17 -10.15
N ALA A 143 13.01 18.10 -10.08
CA ALA A 143 11.57 18.20 -9.83
C ALA A 143 11.28 18.79 -8.43
N TRP A 144 12.02 18.35 -7.42
CA TRP A 144 11.92 18.85 -6.06
C TRP A 144 12.29 20.34 -5.96
N ASP A 145 13.39 20.75 -6.58
CA ASP A 145 13.84 22.13 -6.63
C ASP A 145 12.84 23.04 -7.37
N ALA A 146 12.25 22.55 -8.47
CA ALA A 146 11.21 23.27 -9.19
C ALA A 146 9.95 23.47 -8.34
N ALA A 147 9.47 22.41 -7.67
CA ALA A 147 8.32 22.47 -6.78
C ALA A 147 8.58 23.44 -5.60
N TRP A 148 9.74 23.34 -4.95
CA TRP A 148 10.12 24.25 -3.88
C TRP A 148 10.32 25.68 -4.35
N GLY A 149 10.86 25.88 -5.55
CA GLY A 149 10.99 27.18 -6.20
C GLY A 149 9.63 27.85 -6.40
N ALA A 150 8.66 27.10 -6.92
CA ALA A 150 7.29 27.56 -7.13
C ALA A 150 6.62 27.94 -5.80
N VAL A 151 6.68 27.07 -4.78
CA VAL A 151 6.14 27.34 -3.45
C VAL A 151 6.78 28.58 -2.83
N ARG A 152 8.12 28.68 -2.83
CA ARG A 152 8.84 29.84 -2.31
C ARG A 152 8.48 31.11 -3.08
N GLY A 153 8.30 31.02 -4.40
CA GLY A 153 7.86 32.11 -5.26
C GLY A 153 6.47 32.61 -4.87
N ALA A 154 5.50 31.70 -4.75
CA ALA A 154 4.13 32.01 -4.36
C ALA A 154 4.06 32.62 -2.95
N VAL A 155 4.76 32.03 -1.96
CA VAL A 155 4.83 32.56 -0.59
C VAL A 155 5.49 33.93 -0.55
N ARG A 156 6.60 34.13 -1.28
CA ARG A 156 7.24 35.45 -1.40
C ARG A 156 6.34 36.47 -2.06
N GLY A 157 5.59 36.09 -3.10
CA GLY A 157 4.63 36.96 -3.76
C GLY A 157 3.51 37.38 -2.81
N ALA A 158 2.89 36.42 -2.13
CA ALA A 158 1.80 36.64 -1.19
C ALA A 158 2.23 37.55 -0.03
N VAL A 159 3.40 37.30 0.57
CA VAL A 159 3.87 38.14 1.68
C VAL A 159 4.37 39.49 1.22
N ARG A 160 5.06 39.60 0.08
CA ARG A 160 5.37 40.92 -0.48
C ARG A 160 4.10 41.73 -0.76
N GLY A 161 3.03 41.09 -1.21
CA GLY A 161 1.72 41.71 -1.38
C GLY A 161 1.12 42.16 -0.05
N ALA A 162 1.06 41.27 0.94
CA ALA A 162 0.51 41.55 2.26
C ALA A 162 1.28 42.65 3.01
N VAL A 163 2.62 42.62 2.96
CA VAL A 163 3.46 43.56 3.70
C VAL A 163 3.71 44.85 2.91
N ARG A 164 3.60 44.88 1.58
CA ARG A 164 3.45 46.18 0.88
C ARG A 164 2.16 46.91 1.29
N GLY A 165 1.14 46.19 1.76
CA GLY A 165 -0.08 46.76 2.34
C GLY A 165 0.05 47.20 3.80
N ALA A 166 1.02 46.69 4.56
CA ALA A 166 1.21 46.97 5.98
C ALA A 166 2.64 47.47 6.23
N ALA A 167 2.77 48.77 6.56
CA ALA A 167 4.02 49.51 6.66
C ALA A 167 5.24 48.77 7.27
N TRP A 168 6.39 49.06 6.65
CA TRP A 168 7.73 48.46 6.81
C TRP A 168 8.25 48.33 8.25
N GLY A 169 8.83 47.16 8.56
CA GLY A 169 9.77 46.98 9.68
C GLY A 169 9.41 45.81 10.59
N ALA A 170 8.58 46.05 11.60
CA ALA A 170 8.30 45.07 12.66
C ALA A 170 7.23 44.03 12.28
N ALA A 171 6.25 44.41 11.45
CA ALA A 171 5.26 43.48 10.93
C ALA A 171 5.87 42.47 9.95
N TRP A 172 6.98 42.83 9.29
CA TRP A 172 7.64 42.00 8.27
C TRP A 172 8.14 40.68 8.86
N ASP A 173 8.97 40.71 9.90
CA ASP A 173 9.55 39.49 10.47
C ASP A 173 8.52 38.61 11.20
N ALA A 174 7.57 39.23 11.90
CA ALA A 174 6.49 38.52 12.61
C ALA A 174 5.53 37.82 11.63
N ALA A 175 5.10 38.51 10.57
CA ALA A 175 4.28 37.92 9.53
C ALA A 175 5.05 36.82 8.76
N TRP A 176 6.36 37.01 8.57
CA TRP A 176 7.20 36.05 7.87
C TRP A 176 7.41 34.74 8.65
N GLY A 177 7.53 34.82 9.98
CA GLY A 177 7.54 33.65 10.87
C GLY A 177 6.21 32.91 10.87
N ALA A 178 5.09 33.63 11.02
CA ALA A 178 3.76 33.04 11.09
C ALA A 178 3.32 32.38 9.77
N VAL A 179 3.56 33.04 8.63
CA VAL A 179 3.23 32.50 7.30
C VAL A 179 4.11 31.30 6.96
N ARG A 180 5.41 31.32 7.30
CA ARG A 180 6.26 30.12 7.14
C ARG A 180 5.75 28.95 7.95
N GLY A 181 5.41 29.15 9.23
CA GLY A 181 4.89 28.08 10.07
C GLY A 181 3.58 27.48 9.55
N ALA A 182 2.62 28.33 9.16
CA ALA A 182 1.32 27.89 8.66
C ALA A 182 1.39 27.27 7.27
N ALA A 183 2.17 27.86 6.34
CA ALA A 183 2.33 27.31 5.01
C ALA A 183 3.08 25.96 5.05
N LEU A 184 4.12 25.84 5.88
CA LEU A 184 4.85 24.58 6.05
C LEU A 184 3.99 23.50 6.70
N SER A 185 3.16 23.82 7.70
CA SER A 185 2.29 22.81 8.32
C SER A 185 1.12 22.38 7.43
N THR A 186 0.60 23.29 6.60
CA THR A 186 -0.51 22.98 5.68
C THR A 186 -0.02 22.25 4.44
N LEU A 187 1.12 22.65 3.86
CA LEU A 187 1.73 21.95 2.71
C LEU A 187 2.25 20.56 3.09
N ALA A 188 2.80 20.37 4.29
CA ALA A 188 3.19 19.04 4.77
C ALA A 188 2.02 18.06 4.89
N ARG A 189 0.77 18.55 4.92
CA ARG A 189 -0.45 17.75 5.05
C ARG A 189 -1.00 17.26 3.70
N ASP A 190 -0.73 17.97 2.59
CA ASP A 190 -1.38 17.77 1.28
C ASP A 190 -0.42 17.48 0.10
N LEU A 191 0.88 17.23 0.33
CA LEU A 191 1.82 16.85 -0.74
C LEU A 191 1.45 15.43 -1.22
N ILE A 192 0.78 15.23 -2.35
CA ILE A 192 1.22 15.50 -3.73
C ILE A 192 -0.04 15.77 -4.60
N THR A 193 -0.09 16.78 -5.47
CA THR A 193 -1.19 16.86 -6.46
C THR A 193 -1.07 15.72 -7.48
N PRO A 194 -2.16 15.27 -8.15
CA PRO A 194 -2.06 14.24 -9.19
C PRO A 194 -0.96 14.55 -10.21
N GLU A 195 -0.83 15.80 -10.64
CA GLU A 195 0.19 16.24 -11.60
C GLU A 195 1.61 16.18 -11.03
N GLN A 196 1.80 16.50 -9.75
CA GLN A 196 3.09 16.37 -9.08
C GLN A 196 3.47 14.90 -8.86
N TYR A 197 2.48 14.03 -8.61
CA TYR A 197 2.68 12.59 -8.50
C TYR A 197 3.09 12.02 -9.87
N GLU A 198 2.40 12.42 -10.93
CA GLU A 198 2.76 12.10 -12.31
C GLU A 198 4.18 12.52 -12.65
N LEU A 199 4.60 13.73 -12.25
CA LEU A 199 5.95 14.24 -12.51
C LEU A 199 7.04 13.50 -11.72
N LEU A 200 6.73 13.07 -10.49
CA LEU A 200 7.62 12.26 -9.65
C LEU A 200 7.70 10.80 -10.13
N MET A 201 6.60 10.26 -10.66
CA MET A 201 6.53 8.91 -11.21
C MET A 201 7.02 8.83 -12.66
N ALA A 202 7.06 9.94 -13.41
CA ALA A 202 7.44 9.95 -14.82
C ALA A 202 8.82 9.32 -15.11
N PRO A 203 9.90 9.59 -14.33
CA PRO A 203 11.19 8.90 -14.53
C PRO A 203 11.10 7.40 -14.29
N TRP A 204 10.28 6.96 -13.33
CA TRP A 204 10.03 5.55 -13.05
C TRP A 204 9.24 4.91 -14.19
N ARG A 205 8.22 5.56 -14.76
CA ARG A 205 7.47 5.01 -15.90
C ARG A 205 8.31 4.96 -17.19
N ALA A 206 9.09 6.00 -17.46
CA ALA A 206 9.97 6.05 -18.63
C ALA A 206 11.07 4.96 -18.61
N GLY A 207 11.57 4.61 -17.42
CA GLY A 207 12.60 3.57 -17.24
C GLY A 207 12.08 2.13 -17.19
N VAL A 208 10.76 1.92 -17.11
CA VAL A 208 10.11 0.61 -16.91
C VAL A 208 9.33 0.14 -18.17
N GLY A 209 9.08 1.05 -19.13
CA GLY A 209 8.32 0.75 -20.35
C GLY A 209 6.81 0.89 -20.14
N GLU A 210 6.06 1.23 -21.20
CA GLU A 210 4.61 1.48 -21.11
C GLU A 210 3.85 0.26 -20.58
N TRP A 211 2.99 0.53 -19.60
CA TRP A 211 2.08 -0.40 -18.95
C TRP A 211 0.96 -0.82 -19.90
N LYS A 212 0.76 -2.13 -20.08
CA LYS A 212 -0.48 -2.71 -20.65
C LYS A 212 -1.21 -3.51 -19.58
#